data_AF-A0A524FZJ3-F1
#
_entry.id   AF-A0A524FZJ3-F1
#
_cell.length_a   1.000
_cell.length_b   1.000
_cell.length_c   1.000
_cell.angle_alpha   90.00
_cell.angle_beta   90.00
_cell.angle_gamma   90.00
#
_symmetry.space_group_name_H-M   'P 1'
#
loop_
_entity.id
_entity.type
_entity.pdbx_description
1 polymer ?
#
loop_
_entity_poly.entity_id
_entity_poly.type
_entity_poly.pdbx_seq_one_letter_code
_entity_poly.pdbx_strand_id
1 'polypeptide(L)'
;MVEKKYSELLRIHPRLNELTFKEHVTGVTVDFDQAILQKHLPVTSGVRHGDRVLSETLGVVIPDATRKALKETDFIGVYGRVVRSKQYPHLICLQYLYVWDYQAVPAHEGDYEPVFVYLDKNRHYAVYDLVHYCARKLDFQLPLKGTLGLRMIPGWHSFLPAYISDSSQDRDLEVKPLSDQHLRAWWSIPEQESRLKIVNHLKDPFQLEAPGHFMDEPDENARTMCCTFLEIEKAFAEFDDPKVALVEGIKRAFAKCVGLLALYRLNAFIQLLGEMNDIGMVSAPISTTGVNIANISNLLRDGLVSVTKVGKAFFEGLYTGNKYENKD
;
A
#
# COMPACT_ATOMS: atom_id res chain seq x y z
N MET A 1 25.48 -3.72 -14.69
CA MET A 1 24.53 -2.62 -14.41
C MET A 1 23.15 -3.19 -14.62
N VAL A 2 22.13 -2.81 -13.83
CA VAL A 2 20.76 -3.29 -14.09
C VAL A 2 20.20 -2.47 -15.26
N GLU A 3 19.59 -3.13 -16.23
CA GLU A 3 19.00 -2.46 -17.40
C GLU A 3 17.62 -1.91 -17.03
N LYS A 4 17.41 -0.61 -17.27
CA LYS A 4 16.16 0.10 -16.99
C LYS A 4 15.41 0.37 -18.30
N LYS A 5 14.45 -0.49 -18.63
CA LYS A 5 13.64 -0.46 -19.85
C LYS A 5 12.68 0.74 -19.94
N TYR A 6 12.11 1.17 -18.81
CA TYR A 6 11.02 2.17 -18.75
C TYR A 6 11.36 3.45 -18.02
N SER A 7 12.62 3.62 -17.61
CA SER A 7 13.12 4.84 -16.93
C SER A 7 12.61 6.16 -17.53
N GLU A 8 12.64 6.30 -18.86
CA GLU A 8 12.20 7.52 -19.56
C GLU A 8 10.68 7.74 -19.50
N LEU A 9 9.89 6.66 -19.51
CA LEU A 9 8.44 6.73 -19.34
C LEU A 9 8.03 7.05 -17.91
N LEU A 10 8.85 6.69 -16.92
CA LEU A 10 8.61 7.02 -15.51
C LEU A 10 9.02 8.48 -15.19
N ARG A 11 10.10 8.99 -15.79
CA ARG A 11 10.70 10.31 -15.52
C ARG A 11 10.22 11.39 -16.48
N ILE A 12 8.91 11.58 -16.55
CA ILE A 12 8.31 12.61 -17.42
C ILE A 12 8.34 13.96 -16.70
N HIS A 13 8.71 15.00 -17.44
CA HIS A 13 8.79 16.37 -16.95
C HIS A 13 8.03 17.33 -17.86
N PRO A 14 6.68 17.31 -17.85
CA PRO A 14 5.87 18.25 -18.61
C PRO A 14 6.17 19.68 -18.16
N ARG A 15 6.11 20.63 -19.10
CA ARG A 15 6.16 22.05 -18.73
C ARG A 15 4.86 22.43 -18.03
N LEU A 16 4.96 23.27 -16.99
CA LEU A 16 3.80 23.67 -16.18
C LEU A 16 2.67 24.33 -17.00
N ASN A 17 3.02 25.06 -18.07
CA ASN A 17 2.07 25.70 -18.97
C ASN A 17 1.41 24.74 -19.99
N GLU A 18 1.88 23.50 -20.08
CA GLU A 18 1.39 22.46 -21.01
C GLU A 18 0.59 21.37 -20.27
N LEU A 19 0.41 21.50 -18.95
CA LEU A 19 -0.33 20.52 -18.14
C LEU A 19 -1.81 20.50 -18.53
N THR A 20 -2.33 19.30 -18.73
CA THR A 20 -3.76 19.05 -18.92
C THR A 20 -4.27 18.05 -17.88
N PHE A 21 -5.56 18.18 -17.56
CA PHE A 21 -6.26 17.37 -16.56
C PHE A 21 -7.64 16.96 -17.08
N LYS A 22 -7.66 16.23 -18.19
CA LYS A 22 -8.87 15.76 -18.89
C LYS A 22 -9.15 14.28 -18.66
N GLU A 23 -8.19 13.54 -18.11
CA GLU A 23 -8.35 12.13 -17.77
C GLU A 23 -9.13 11.95 -16.44
N HIS A 24 -10.44 12.22 -16.52
CA HIS A 24 -11.41 12.07 -15.44
C HIS A 24 -12.83 11.85 -15.97
N VAL A 25 -13.75 11.37 -15.12
CA VAL A 25 -15.16 11.18 -15.51
C VAL A 25 -15.96 12.49 -15.53
N THR A 26 -17.15 12.45 -16.12
CA THR A 26 -18.13 13.54 -15.99
C THR A 26 -18.56 13.68 -14.52
N GLY A 27 -18.78 14.90 -14.06
CA GLY A 27 -19.22 15.16 -12.67
C GLY A 27 -18.09 15.48 -11.70
N VAL A 28 -16.84 15.45 -12.12
CA VAL A 28 -15.69 15.95 -11.35
C VAL A 28 -14.94 17.06 -12.10
N THR A 29 -14.12 17.81 -11.38
CA THR A 29 -13.09 18.70 -11.94
C THR A 29 -11.74 18.32 -11.40
N VAL A 30 -10.70 18.46 -12.23
CA VAL A 30 -9.33 18.11 -11.86
C VAL A 30 -8.40 19.27 -12.19
N ASP A 31 -7.51 19.59 -11.26
CA ASP A 31 -6.45 20.58 -11.43
C ASP A 31 -5.21 20.23 -10.59
N PHE A 32 -4.20 21.09 -10.65
CA PHE A 32 -3.02 21.03 -9.80
C PHE A 32 -2.96 22.26 -8.91
N ASP A 33 -2.98 22.04 -7.61
CA ASP A 33 -2.79 23.07 -6.58
C ASP A 33 -1.70 22.55 -5.62
N GLN A 34 -0.48 23.04 -5.81
CA GLN A 34 0.68 22.60 -5.03
C GLN A 34 0.51 22.91 -3.54
N ALA A 35 -0.14 24.02 -3.20
CA ALA A 35 -0.25 24.47 -1.81
C ALA A 35 -1.14 23.53 -0.99
N ILE A 36 -2.32 23.17 -1.51
CA ILE A 36 -3.20 22.21 -0.82
C ILE A 36 -2.60 20.81 -0.81
N LEU A 37 -1.98 20.38 -1.91
CA LEU A 37 -1.33 19.07 -2.00
C LEU A 37 -0.19 18.93 -1.00
N GLN A 38 0.68 19.92 -0.88
CA GLN A 38 1.80 19.88 0.05
C GLN A 38 1.33 19.97 1.51
N LYS A 39 0.31 20.78 1.80
CA LYS A 39 -0.26 20.94 3.15
C LYS A 39 -0.87 19.64 3.68
N HIS A 40 -1.47 18.84 2.81
CA HIS A 40 -2.19 17.62 3.17
C HIS A 40 -1.46 16.34 2.74
N LEU A 41 -0.19 16.45 2.30
CA LEU A 41 0.63 15.29 2.01
C LEU A 41 0.81 14.47 3.30
N PRO A 42 0.44 13.17 3.31
CA PRO A 42 0.63 12.33 4.48
C PRO A 42 2.09 12.28 4.90
N VAL A 43 2.35 12.27 6.21
CA VAL A 43 3.69 12.01 6.74
C VAL A 43 4.10 10.60 6.32
N THR A 44 5.29 10.44 5.75
CA THR A 44 5.82 9.14 5.34
C THR A 44 7.20 8.86 5.91
N SER A 45 7.59 7.58 5.89
CA SER A 45 8.95 7.14 6.23
C SER A 45 9.39 6.01 5.33
N GLY A 46 10.62 6.10 4.83
CA GLY A 46 11.28 5.05 4.05
C GLY A 46 11.12 5.16 2.55
N VAL A 47 10.38 6.15 2.01
CA VAL A 47 10.07 6.16 0.56
C VAL A 47 11.30 6.34 -0.32
N ARG A 48 12.32 7.10 0.14
CA ARG A 48 13.53 7.38 -0.66
C ARG A 48 14.63 6.34 -0.50
N HIS A 49 14.75 5.75 0.69
CA HIS A 49 15.94 5.00 1.08
C HIS A 49 15.64 3.62 1.63
N GLY A 50 14.36 3.24 1.77
CA GLY A 50 13.95 1.97 2.35
C GLY A 50 14.65 0.78 1.71
N ASP A 51 14.65 0.69 0.38
CA ASP A 51 15.25 -0.44 -0.35
C ASP A 51 16.77 -0.52 -0.18
N ARG A 52 17.45 0.63 -0.14
CA ARG A 52 18.88 0.68 0.13
C ARG A 52 19.18 0.20 1.55
N VAL A 53 18.42 0.66 2.53
CA VAL A 53 18.55 0.25 3.93
C VAL A 53 18.27 -1.25 4.07
N LEU A 54 17.24 -1.77 3.41
CA LEU A 54 16.93 -3.21 3.38
C LEU A 54 18.11 -4.01 2.80
N SER A 55 18.63 -3.58 1.66
CA SER A 55 19.77 -4.19 0.98
C SER A 55 21.04 -4.21 1.84
N GLU A 56 21.31 -3.13 2.57
CA GLU A 56 22.45 -3.02 3.49
C GLU A 56 22.26 -3.87 4.75
N THR A 57 21.05 -3.87 5.31
CA THR A 57 20.72 -4.62 6.53
C THR A 57 20.78 -6.12 6.32
N LEU A 58 20.23 -6.60 5.19
CA LEU A 58 20.25 -8.03 4.87
C LEU A 58 21.61 -8.47 4.35
N GLY A 59 22.38 -7.59 3.72
CA GLY A 59 23.75 -7.86 3.31
C GLY A 59 23.88 -9.19 2.57
N VAL A 60 24.76 -10.07 3.04
CA VAL A 60 25.06 -11.39 2.42
C VAL A 60 23.95 -12.43 2.55
N VAL A 61 22.87 -12.13 3.27
CA VAL A 61 21.72 -13.04 3.44
C VAL A 61 20.90 -13.14 2.14
N ILE A 62 20.87 -12.08 1.32
CA ILE A 62 20.16 -12.08 0.04
C ILE A 62 21.14 -12.19 -1.15
N PRO A 63 20.70 -12.80 -2.28
CA PRO A 63 21.52 -12.92 -3.48
C PRO A 63 22.10 -11.58 -3.95
N ASP A 64 23.33 -11.59 -4.46
CA ASP A 64 24.00 -10.37 -4.93
C ASP A 64 23.22 -9.65 -6.04
N ALA A 65 22.52 -10.39 -6.89
CA ALA A 65 21.64 -9.84 -7.92
C ALA A 65 20.48 -9.04 -7.31
N THR A 66 19.76 -9.61 -6.33
CA THR A 66 18.66 -8.95 -5.61
C THR A 66 19.16 -7.73 -4.84
N ARG A 67 20.29 -7.84 -4.18
CA ARG A 67 20.91 -6.74 -3.43
C ARG A 67 21.27 -5.56 -4.33
N LYS A 68 21.86 -5.86 -5.48
CA LYS A 68 22.16 -4.86 -6.51
C LYS A 68 20.89 -4.22 -7.02
N ALA A 69 19.88 -5.02 -7.32
CA ALA A 69 18.59 -4.53 -7.82
C ALA A 69 17.88 -3.60 -6.80
N LEU A 70 17.85 -3.95 -5.51
CA LEU A 70 17.35 -3.05 -4.46
C LEU A 70 18.14 -1.73 -4.39
N LYS A 71 19.46 -1.75 -4.61
CA LYS A 71 20.30 -0.54 -4.62
C LYS A 71 20.08 0.36 -5.84
N GLU A 72 19.61 -0.21 -6.94
CA GLU A 72 19.35 0.46 -8.22
C GLU A 72 17.88 0.90 -8.35
N THR A 73 17.03 0.54 -7.37
CA THR A 73 15.66 1.06 -7.27
C THR A 73 15.70 2.54 -6.92
N ASP A 74 15.02 3.34 -7.74
CA ASP A 74 15.02 4.79 -7.60
C ASP A 74 13.61 5.29 -7.27
N PHE A 75 13.48 6.08 -6.21
CA PHE A 75 12.27 6.87 -5.98
C PHE A 75 12.22 8.03 -6.98
N ILE A 76 11.24 8.01 -7.87
CA ILE A 76 11.05 9.03 -8.92
C ILE A 76 10.41 10.29 -8.34
N GLY A 77 9.44 10.11 -7.46
CA GLY A 77 8.76 11.22 -6.79
C GLY A 77 7.36 10.87 -6.35
N VAL A 78 6.73 11.86 -5.71
CA VAL A 78 5.30 11.86 -5.42
C VAL A 78 4.60 12.82 -6.39
N TYR A 79 3.62 12.30 -7.12
CA TYR A 79 2.85 13.05 -8.09
C TYR A 79 1.43 13.23 -7.57
N GLY A 80 0.90 14.44 -7.67
CA GLY A 80 -0.43 14.73 -7.16
C GLY A 80 -1.29 15.62 -8.05
N ARG A 81 -2.59 15.46 -7.89
CA ARG A 81 -3.63 16.30 -8.48
C ARG A 81 -4.83 16.39 -7.55
N VAL A 82 -5.61 17.44 -7.70
CA VAL A 82 -6.78 17.71 -6.87
C VAL A 82 -8.03 17.41 -7.68
N VAL A 83 -8.90 16.56 -7.13
CA VAL A 83 -10.17 16.17 -7.74
C VAL A 83 -11.30 16.69 -6.87
N ARG A 84 -12.22 17.47 -7.46
CA ARG A 84 -13.39 18.01 -6.76
C ARG A 84 -14.67 17.44 -7.33
N SER A 85 -15.58 17.04 -6.45
CA SER A 85 -16.91 16.57 -6.87
C SER A 85 -17.81 17.76 -7.23
N LYS A 86 -18.47 17.72 -8.40
CA LYS A 86 -19.51 18.70 -8.75
C LYS A 86 -20.82 18.42 -8.01
N GLN A 87 -21.08 17.16 -7.68
CA GLN A 87 -22.28 16.76 -6.94
C GLN A 87 -22.17 17.13 -5.45
N TYR A 88 -20.99 17.00 -4.87
CA TYR A 88 -20.69 17.34 -3.48
C TYR A 88 -19.55 18.36 -3.42
N PRO A 89 -19.83 19.68 -3.56
CA PRO A 89 -18.78 20.70 -3.72
C PRO A 89 -17.78 20.84 -2.57
N HIS A 90 -18.12 20.31 -1.39
CA HIS A 90 -17.28 20.31 -0.20
C HIS A 90 -16.37 19.08 -0.11
N LEU A 91 -16.59 18.08 -0.95
CA LEU A 91 -15.81 16.85 -1.01
C LEU A 91 -14.67 17.02 -2.02
N ILE A 92 -13.44 16.98 -1.51
CA ILE A 92 -12.22 17.09 -2.29
C ILE A 92 -11.42 15.79 -2.08
N CYS A 93 -10.94 15.20 -3.17
CA CYS A 93 -9.97 14.12 -3.14
C CYS A 93 -8.63 14.64 -3.64
N LEU A 94 -7.60 14.59 -2.79
CA LEU A 94 -6.22 14.83 -3.15
C LEU A 94 -5.61 13.48 -3.52
N GLN A 95 -5.28 13.29 -4.79
CA GLN A 95 -4.67 12.05 -5.26
C GLN A 95 -3.17 12.19 -5.20
N TYR A 96 -2.50 11.23 -4.57
CA TYR A 96 -1.06 11.09 -4.57
C TYR A 96 -0.68 9.73 -5.16
N LEU A 97 0.30 9.73 -6.08
CA LEU A 97 0.97 8.53 -6.57
C LEU A 97 2.44 8.64 -6.22
N TYR A 98 2.92 7.70 -5.39
CA TYR A 98 4.34 7.50 -5.18
C TYR A 98 4.85 6.58 -6.27
N VAL A 99 5.92 6.99 -6.94
CA VAL A 99 6.43 6.29 -8.12
C VAL A 99 7.88 5.88 -7.90
N TRP A 100 8.16 4.60 -8.14
CA TRP A 100 9.51 4.06 -8.16
C TRP A 100 9.83 3.44 -9.52
N ASP A 101 11.07 3.62 -9.92
CA ASP A 101 11.70 2.83 -10.96
C ASP A 101 12.30 1.60 -10.28
N TYR A 102 11.46 0.57 -10.16
CA TYR A 102 11.68 -0.60 -9.33
C TYR A 102 12.46 -1.68 -10.05
N GLN A 103 13.55 -2.11 -9.43
CA GLN A 103 14.53 -2.99 -10.07
C GLN A 103 14.60 -4.37 -9.43
N ALA A 104 14.15 -4.54 -8.18
CA ALA A 104 14.26 -5.82 -7.47
C ALA A 104 13.37 -6.92 -8.07
N VAL A 105 12.29 -6.56 -8.76
CA VAL A 105 11.51 -7.46 -9.61
C VAL A 105 11.47 -6.89 -11.02
N PRO A 106 12.37 -7.30 -11.94
CA PRO A 106 12.52 -6.69 -13.26
C PRO A 106 11.27 -6.69 -14.14
N ALA A 107 10.34 -7.63 -13.93
CA ALA A 107 9.05 -7.62 -14.64
C ALA A 107 8.13 -6.45 -14.20
N HIS A 108 8.36 -5.89 -13.01
CA HIS A 108 7.57 -4.83 -12.40
C HIS A 108 8.35 -3.50 -12.44
N GLU A 109 8.96 -3.20 -13.58
CA GLU A 109 9.71 -1.96 -13.78
C GLU A 109 8.77 -0.75 -13.91
N GLY A 110 8.44 -0.18 -12.76
CA GLY A 110 7.43 0.87 -12.63
C GLY A 110 6.46 0.47 -11.53
N ASP A 111 6.71 0.98 -10.34
CA ASP A 111 5.88 0.70 -9.18
C ASP A 111 5.14 1.96 -8.74
N TYR A 112 3.85 1.81 -8.41
CA TYR A 112 2.93 2.92 -8.19
C TYR A 112 2.09 2.66 -6.96
N GLU A 113 2.25 3.50 -5.96
CA GLU A 113 1.55 3.31 -4.69
C GLU A 113 0.59 4.48 -4.46
N PRO A 114 -0.73 4.24 -4.57
CA PRO A 114 -1.72 5.28 -4.39
C PRO A 114 -2.00 5.59 -2.93
N VAL A 115 -2.09 6.89 -2.66
CA VAL A 115 -2.68 7.42 -1.41
C VAL A 115 -3.65 8.53 -1.79
N PHE A 116 -4.92 8.36 -1.47
CA PHE A 116 -5.97 9.34 -1.76
C PHE A 116 -6.47 9.96 -0.46
N VAL A 117 -6.28 11.26 -0.29
CA VAL A 117 -6.71 11.98 0.91
C VAL A 117 -8.02 12.70 0.62
N TYR A 118 -9.05 12.38 1.40
CA TYR A 118 -10.38 12.96 1.27
C TYR A 118 -10.58 14.03 2.33
N LEU A 119 -10.96 15.23 1.88
CA LEU A 119 -11.35 16.37 2.70
C LEU A 119 -12.85 16.58 2.55
N ASP A 120 -13.61 16.38 3.63
CA ASP A 120 -15.07 16.50 3.66
C ASP A 120 -15.51 17.21 4.94
N LYS A 121 -15.65 18.53 4.90
CA LYS A 121 -16.05 19.39 6.04
C LYS A 121 -15.22 19.11 7.30
N ASN A 122 -15.73 18.23 8.18
CA ASN A 122 -15.13 17.85 9.46
C ASN A 122 -14.40 16.50 9.41
N ARG A 123 -14.47 15.79 8.28
CA ARG A 123 -13.86 14.49 8.07
C ARG A 123 -12.61 14.65 7.23
N HIS A 124 -11.55 14.00 7.69
CA HIS A 124 -10.28 13.92 7.01
C HIS A 124 -9.80 12.48 7.11
N TYR A 125 -9.68 11.80 5.97
CA TYR A 125 -9.22 10.42 5.94
C TYR A 125 -8.40 10.16 4.68
N ALA A 126 -7.51 9.19 4.76
CA ALA A 126 -6.82 8.65 3.60
C ALA A 126 -7.42 7.29 3.22
N VAL A 127 -7.47 7.01 1.93
CA VAL A 127 -7.54 5.66 1.40
C VAL A 127 -6.19 5.36 0.77
N TYR A 128 -5.53 4.31 1.22
CA TYR A 128 -4.15 4.01 0.86
C TYR A 128 -3.98 2.52 0.54
N ASP A 129 -2.89 2.22 -0.16
CA ASP A 129 -2.51 0.85 -0.48
C ASP A 129 -1.83 0.17 0.72
N LEU A 130 -2.48 -0.87 1.24
CA LEU A 130 -1.92 -1.66 2.33
C LEU A 130 -0.84 -2.62 1.83
N VAL A 131 -1.15 -3.34 0.74
CA VAL A 131 -0.36 -4.38 0.08
C VAL A 131 -0.97 -4.61 -1.30
N HIS A 132 -0.20 -4.50 -2.38
CA HIS A 132 -0.60 -4.90 -3.75
C HIS A 132 -2.00 -4.40 -4.18
N TYR A 133 -2.27 -3.11 -4.03
CA TYR A 133 -3.52 -2.46 -4.38
C TYR A 133 -4.73 -2.85 -3.52
N CYS A 134 -4.49 -3.40 -2.32
CA CYS A 134 -5.53 -3.57 -1.30
C CYS A 134 -5.84 -2.21 -0.65
N ALA A 135 -6.98 -1.62 -0.98
CA ALA A 135 -7.38 -0.33 -0.43
C ALA A 135 -7.80 -0.45 1.05
N ARG A 136 -7.27 0.44 1.89
CA ARG A 136 -7.67 0.60 3.30
C ARG A 136 -7.95 2.05 3.63
N LYS A 137 -8.87 2.25 4.57
CA LYS A 137 -9.21 3.57 5.08
C LYS A 137 -8.46 3.84 6.38
N LEU A 138 -7.78 4.97 6.44
CA LEU A 138 -7.17 5.52 7.65
C LEU A 138 -7.85 6.85 7.97
N ASP A 139 -8.64 6.88 9.04
CA ASP A 139 -9.21 8.13 9.55
C ASP A 139 -8.16 8.91 10.34
N PHE A 140 -7.99 10.19 10.03
CA PHE A 140 -7.11 11.08 10.79
C PHE A 140 -7.91 11.78 11.90
N GLN A 141 -7.47 11.68 13.16
CA GLN A 141 -8.04 12.52 14.22
C GLN A 141 -7.57 13.97 14.05
N LEU A 142 -8.52 14.91 14.07
CA LEU A 142 -8.23 16.35 14.09
C LEU A 142 -8.14 16.86 15.54
N PRO A 143 -7.19 17.75 15.89
CA PRO A 143 -6.06 18.18 15.07
C PRO A 143 -5.04 17.04 14.92
N LEU A 144 -4.18 17.12 13.90
CA LEU A 144 -3.02 16.24 13.67
C LEU A 144 -2.06 16.29 14.89
N LYS A 145 -2.44 15.72 16.02
CA LYS A 145 -1.60 15.58 17.20
C LYS A 145 -0.78 14.31 17.03
N GLY A 146 0.43 14.52 16.52
CA GLY A 146 1.51 13.54 16.52
C GLY A 146 1.53 12.64 15.29
N THR A 147 2.75 12.43 14.77
CA THR A 147 3.39 11.22 14.20
C THR A 147 2.60 10.20 13.35
N LEU A 148 1.27 10.11 13.35
CA LEU A 148 0.55 9.10 12.57
C LEU A 148 0.66 9.40 11.06
N GLY A 149 1.29 8.48 10.34
CA GLY A 149 1.55 8.57 8.93
C GLY A 149 1.67 7.18 8.30
N LEU A 150 2.33 7.10 7.15
CA LEU A 150 2.45 5.89 6.34
C LEU A 150 3.92 5.49 6.20
N ARG A 151 4.29 4.34 6.79
CA ARG A 151 5.59 3.73 6.59
C ARG A 151 5.55 2.86 5.34
N MET A 152 6.42 3.14 4.39
CA MET A 152 6.60 2.30 3.22
C MET A 152 7.35 1.02 3.62
N ILE A 153 6.93 -0.12 3.08
CA ILE A 153 7.60 -1.42 3.23
C ILE A 153 8.64 -1.60 2.12
N PRO A 154 9.95 -1.62 2.46
CA PRO A 154 11.00 -1.77 1.46
C PRO A 154 10.88 -3.05 0.67
N GLY A 155 11.20 -2.99 -0.62
CA GLY A 155 11.14 -4.11 -1.55
C GLY A 155 9.74 -4.41 -2.07
N TRP A 156 8.66 -3.90 -1.48
CA TRP A 156 7.30 -4.03 -2.03
C TRP A 156 6.63 -2.70 -2.33
N HIS A 157 7.10 -1.62 -1.70
CA HIS A 157 6.59 -0.26 -1.79
C HIS A 157 5.19 0.02 -1.21
N SER A 158 4.49 -0.99 -0.68
CA SER A 158 3.19 -0.76 -0.02
C SER A 158 3.29 -0.01 1.31
N PHE A 159 2.18 0.61 1.74
CA PHE A 159 2.15 1.47 2.92
C PHE A 159 1.46 0.82 4.12
N LEU A 160 2.07 0.94 5.29
CA LEU A 160 1.46 0.58 6.57
C LEU A 160 1.29 1.82 7.46
N PRO A 161 0.14 2.01 8.13
CA PRO A 161 0.00 3.05 9.14
C PRO A 161 1.01 2.86 10.26
N ALA A 162 1.67 3.96 10.66
CA ALA A 162 2.66 3.95 11.72
C ALA A 162 2.75 5.31 12.41
N TYR A 163 3.16 5.31 13.68
CA TYR A 163 3.62 6.51 14.35
C TYR A 163 5.09 6.77 13.97
N ILE A 164 5.30 7.74 13.09
CA ILE A 164 6.57 8.15 12.49
C ILE A 164 7.20 9.26 13.31
N SER A 165 8.42 9.03 13.80
CA SER A 165 9.21 10.04 14.49
C SER A 165 9.80 11.07 13.51
N ASP A 166 10.06 12.29 14.00
CA ASP A 166 10.70 13.36 13.22
C ASP A 166 12.06 12.97 12.62
N SER A 167 12.77 12.02 13.25
CA SER A 167 14.07 11.50 12.78
C SER A 167 13.94 10.46 11.66
N SER A 168 12.82 9.75 11.59
CA SER A 168 12.56 8.72 10.57
C SER A 168 11.71 9.22 9.41
N GLN A 169 11.14 10.42 9.54
CA GLN A 169 10.27 11.02 8.54
C GLN A 169 11.03 11.36 7.26
N ASP A 170 10.44 11.05 6.10
CA ASP A 170 10.91 11.54 4.82
C ASP A 170 10.70 13.07 4.74
N ARG A 171 11.81 13.80 4.58
CA ARG A 171 11.81 15.27 4.48
C ARG A 171 11.89 15.73 3.04
N ASP A 172 11.45 16.96 2.81
CA ASP A 172 11.58 17.66 1.52
C ASP A 172 10.98 16.89 0.34
N LEU A 173 9.89 16.15 0.59
CA LEU A 173 9.07 15.56 -0.47
C LEU A 173 8.26 16.68 -1.14
N GLU A 174 8.64 17.03 -2.36
CA GLU A 174 7.87 17.96 -3.20
C GLU A 174 6.83 17.19 -4.02
N VAL A 175 5.58 17.64 -3.97
CA VAL A 175 4.51 17.10 -4.82
C VAL A 175 4.60 17.68 -6.22
N LYS A 176 4.92 16.81 -7.19
CA LYS A 176 4.96 17.11 -8.62
C LYS A 176 3.54 17.01 -9.23
N PRO A 177 3.23 17.69 -10.35
CA PRO A 177 1.92 17.60 -10.97
C PRO A 177 1.65 16.23 -11.60
N LEU A 178 0.52 15.60 -11.26
CA LEU A 178 0.01 14.40 -11.93
C LEU A 178 -0.91 14.78 -13.09
N SER A 179 -0.31 15.04 -14.26
CA SER A 179 -1.05 15.43 -15.49
C SER A 179 -1.44 14.25 -16.38
N ASP A 180 -2.29 14.51 -17.38
CA ASP A 180 -2.69 13.51 -18.39
C ASP A 180 -1.49 12.88 -19.12
N GLN A 181 -0.39 13.62 -19.30
CA GLN A 181 0.81 13.09 -19.97
C GLN A 181 1.46 11.97 -19.16
N HIS A 182 1.54 12.13 -17.83
CA HIS A 182 2.03 11.08 -16.93
C HIS A 182 1.13 9.86 -16.99
N LEU A 183 -0.19 10.07 -16.81
CA LEU A 183 -1.16 9.00 -16.81
C LEU A 183 -1.13 8.19 -18.11
N ARG A 184 -1.16 8.87 -19.25
CA ARG A 184 -1.14 8.20 -20.56
C ARG A 184 0.14 7.42 -20.80
N ALA A 185 1.30 7.95 -20.39
CA ALA A 185 2.55 7.23 -20.53
C ALA A 185 2.59 5.97 -19.66
N TRP A 186 2.19 6.09 -18.39
CA TRP A 186 2.20 4.97 -17.45
C TRP A 186 1.13 3.92 -17.76
N TRP A 187 0.00 4.31 -18.35
CA TRP A 187 -1.00 3.38 -18.88
C TRP A 187 -0.57 2.67 -20.17
N SER A 188 0.35 3.28 -20.92
CA SER A 188 0.78 2.76 -22.23
C SER A 188 2.05 1.92 -22.15
N ILE A 189 2.61 1.67 -20.95
CA ILE A 189 3.70 0.71 -20.77
C ILE A 189 3.24 -0.66 -21.31
N PRO A 190 3.96 -1.29 -22.26
CA PRO A 190 3.51 -2.51 -22.92
C PRO A 190 3.27 -3.68 -21.98
N GLU A 191 4.17 -3.87 -21.00
CA GLU A 191 4.13 -4.93 -20.00
C GLU A 191 3.08 -4.60 -18.95
N GLN A 192 2.18 -5.55 -18.75
CA GLN A 192 1.05 -5.39 -17.85
C GLN A 192 1.53 -5.22 -16.40
N GLU A 193 2.60 -5.90 -16.03
CA GLU A 193 3.16 -5.93 -14.68
C GLU A 193 3.70 -4.56 -14.24
N SER A 194 4.32 -3.83 -15.17
CA SER A 194 4.95 -2.52 -15.02
C SER A 194 4.01 -1.32 -15.27
N ARG A 195 2.80 -1.60 -15.76
CA ARG A 195 1.79 -0.58 -16.10
C ARG A 195 1.06 -0.11 -14.84
N LEU A 196 0.66 1.16 -14.81
CA LEU A 196 -0.26 1.68 -13.79
C LEU A 196 -1.66 1.03 -13.92
N LYS A 197 -2.13 0.34 -12.85
CA LYS A 197 -3.30 -0.57 -12.89
C LYS A 197 -4.59 -0.04 -12.26
N ILE A 198 -4.61 1.23 -11.86
CA ILE A 198 -5.69 1.83 -11.05
C ILE A 198 -6.47 2.93 -11.80
N VAL A 199 -6.69 2.70 -13.10
CA VAL A 199 -7.16 3.71 -14.06
C VAL A 199 -8.51 4.27 -13.66
N ASN A 200 -9.47 3.41 -13.29
CA ASN A 200 -10.84 3.86 -13.01
C ASN A 200 -10.89 4.73 -11.76
N HIS A 201 -10.17 4.34 -10.70
CA HIS A 201 -10.14 5.12 -9.46
C HIS A 201 -9.38 6.43 -9.58
N LEU A 202 -8.38 6.51 -10.46
CA LEU A 202 -7.78 7.80 -10.79
C LEU A 202 -8.80 8.70 -11.49
N LYS A 203 -9.57 8.17 -12.44
CA LYS A 203 -10.58 8.94 -13.19
C LYS A 203 -11.78 9.35 -12.33
N ASP A 204 -12.19 8.52 -11.38
CA ASP A 204 -13.26 8.78 -10.42
C ASP A 204 -12.91 8.23 -9.02
N PRO A 205 -12.23 9.02 -8.16
CA PRO A 205 -11.87 8.56 -6.82
C PRO A 205 -13.07 8.41 -5.88
N PHE A 206 -14.27 8.86 -6.25
CA PHE A 206 -15.43 8.84 -5.37
C PHE A 206 -16.22 7.52 -5.45
N GLN A 207 -15.85 6.62 -6.36
CA GLN A 207 -16.45 5.29 -6.47
C GLN A 207 -15.81 4.25 -5.54
N LEU A 208 -14.66 4.58 -4.93
CA LEU A 208 -13.95 3.64 -4.07
C LEU A 208 -14.63 3.52 -2.70
N GLU A 209 -15.19 2.34 -2.43
CA GLU A 209 -15.60 1.95 -1.08
C GLU A 209 -14.45 1.20 -0.40
N ALA A 210 -13.80 1.84 0.57
CA ALA A 210 -12.75 1.20 1.37
C ALA A 210 -13.34 0.52 2.62
N PRO A 211 -12.93 -0.72 2.97
CA PRO A 211 -11.88 -1.52 2.33
C PRO A 211 -12.29 -2.10 0.97
N GLY A 212 -11.35 -2.11 0.02
CA GLY A 212 -11.61 -2.48 -1.37
C GLY A 212 -10.33 -2.81 -2.15
N HIS A 213 -10.35 -2.63 -3.47
CA HIS A 213 -9.16 -2.75 -4.33
C HIS A 213 -9.02 -1.51 -5.21
N PHE A 214 -7.80 -1.00 -5.33
CA PHE A 214 -7.50 0.01 -6.34
C PHE A 214 -7.29 -0.59 -7.73
N MET A 215 -6.89 -1.85 -7.83
CA MET A 215 -6.70 -2.48 -9.13
C MET A 215 -8.05 -2.61 -9.83
N ASP A 216 -8.12 -2.20 -11.10
CA ASP A 216 -9.37 -2.27 -11.86
C ASP A 216 -9.80 -3.73 -12.08
N GLU A 217 -8.84 -4.62 -12.31
CA GLU A 217 -9.04 -6.06 -12.53
C GLU A 217 -8.09 -6.87 -11.64
N PRO A 218 -8.35 -6.96 -10.32
CA PRO A 218 -7.47 -7.72 -9.43
C PRO A 218 -7.57 -9.21 -9.76
N ASP A 219 -6.41 -9.85 -9.92
CA ASP A 219 -6.33 -11.30 -10.10
C ASP A 219 -6.71 -12.06 -8.82
N GLU A 220 -6.80 -13.39 -8.91
CA GLU A 220 -7.16 -14.21 -7.74
C GLU A 220 -6.13 -14.12 -6.61
N ASN A 221 -4.86 -13.84 -6.92
CA ASN A 221 -3.80 -13.72 -5.93
C ASN A 221 -4.01 -12.45 -5.08
N ALA A 222 -4.14 -11.29 -5.73
CA ALA A 222 -4.42 -10.01 -5.11
C ALA A 222 -5.71 -10.06 -4.26
N ARG A 223 -6.79 -10.62 -4.81
CA ARG A 223 -8.06 -10.82 -4.06
C ARG A 223 -7.87 -11.66 -2.80
N THR A 224 -7.10 -12.75 -2.90
CA THR A 224 -6.84 -13.65 -1.78
C THR A 224 -6.00 -12.97 -0.71
N MET A 225 -4.96 -12.22 -1.10
CA MET A 225 -4.15 -11.45 -0.16
C MET A 225 -4.98 -10.39 0.57
N CYS A 226 -5.77 -9.58 -0.15
CA CYS A 226 -6.62 -8.55 0.45
C CYS A 226 -7.65 -9.13 1.41
N CYS A 227 -8.28 -10.25 1.02
CA CYS A 227 -9.22 -10.98 1.88
C CYS A 227 -8.51 -11.51 3.14
N THR A 228 -7.32 -12.09 3.00
CA THR A 228 -6.55 -12.65 4.12
C THR A 228 -6.23 -11.57 5.15
N PHE A 229 -5.70 -10.43 4.70
CA PHE A 229 -5.47 -9.29 5.59
C PHE A 229 -6.74 -8.84 6.29
N LEU A 230 -7.86 -8.75 5.57
CA LEU A 230 -9.13 -8.32 6.13
C LEU A 230 -9.65 -9.28 7.22
N GLU A 231 -9.50 -10.59 7.05
CA GLU A 231 -9.91 -11.56 8.07
C GLU A 231 -8.97 -11.56 9.29
N ILE A 232 -7.67 -11.32 9.07
CA ILE A 232 -6.72 -11.11 10.17
C ILE A 232 -7.11 -9.87 10.96
N GLU A 233 -7.26 -8.74 10.27
CA GLU A 233 -7.81 -7.49 10.78
C GLU A 233 -9.07 -7.73 11.64
N LYS A 234 -10.14 -8.29 11.07
CA LYS A 234 -11.39 -8.53 11.81
C LYS A 234 -11.18 -9.31 13.10
N ALA A 235 -10.29 -10.30 13.11
CA ALA A 235 -9.99 -11.03 14.34
C ALA A 235 -9.28 -10.15 15.39
N PHE A 236 -8.40 -9.24 15.00
CA PHE A 236 -7.83 -8.24 15.93
C PHE A 236 -8.85 -7.25 16.47
N ALA A 237 -9.96 -7.01 15.76
CA ALA A 237 -11.07 -6.22 16.29
C ALA A 237 -11.86 -6.97 17.38
N GLU A 238 -11.90 -8.30 17.30
CA GLU A 238 -12.77 -9.15 18.12
C GLU A 238 -12.08 -9.75 19.34
N PHE A 239 -10.76 -9.94 19.32
CA PHE A 239 -10.01 -10.59 20.39
C PHE A 239 -9.00 -9.63 21.05
N ASP A 240 -9.07 -9.52 22.39
CA ASP A 240 -8.17 -8.66 23.18
C ASP A 240 -6.72 -9.18 23.22
N ASP A 241 -6.53 -10.52 23.18
CA ASP A 241 -5.19 -11.10 23.07
C ASP A 241 -4.75 -11.10 21.59
N PRO A 242 -3.72 -10.33 21.21
CA PRO A 242 -3.23 -10.28 19.83
C PRO A 242 -2.76 -11.63 19.30
N LYS A 243 -2.28 -12.54 20.15
CA LYS A 243 -1.89 -13.89 19.72
C LYS A 243 -3.11 -14.70 19.31
N VAL A 244 -4.18 -14.62 20.09
CA VAL A 244 -5.46 -15.28 19.78
C VAL A 244 -6.06 -14.65 18.52
N ALA A 245 -6.06 -13.32 18.43
CA ALA A 245 -6.51 -12.58 17.25
C ALA A 245 -5.83 -13.06 15.97
N LEU A 246 -4.49 -13.15 15.97
CA LEU A 246 -3.76 -13.59 14.79
C LEU A 246 -4.10 -15.03 14.41
N VAL A 247 -4.10 -15.95 15.38
CA VAL A 247 -4.43 -17.36 15.11
C VAL A 247 -5.84 -17.51 14.55
N GLU A 248 -6.82 -16.84 15.15
CA GLU A 248 -8.22 -16.87 14.68
C GLU A 248 -8.39 -16.17 13.32
N GLY A 249 -7.65 -15.08 13.09
CA GLY A 249 -7.61 -14.37 11.82
C GLY A 249 -7.07 -15.23 10.68
N ILE A 250 -5.95 -15.92 10.92
CA ILE A 250 -5.33 -16.85 9.98
C ILE A 250 -6.27 -18.04 9.71
N LYS A 251 -6.94 -18.60 10.74
CA LYS A 251 -7.96 -19.65 10.56
C LYS A 251 -9.12 -19.17 9.68
N ARG A 252 -9.64 -17.96 9.93
CA ARG A 252 -10.72 -17.35 9.14
C ARG A 252 -10.29 -17.10 7.70
N ALA A 253 -9.09 -16.57 7.49
CA ALA A 253 -8.53 -16.36 6.15
C ALA A 253 -8.40 -17.69 5.38
N PHE A 254 -7.89 -18.74 6.03
CA PHE A 254 -7.82 -20.07 5.42
C PHE A 254 -9.22 -20.59 5.06
N ALA A 255 -10.21 -20.47 5.95
CA ALA A 255 -11.56 -20.96 5.71
C ALA A 255 -12.34 -20.15 4.64
N LYS A 256 -12.19 -18.82 4.63
CA LYS A 256 -13.02 -17.90 3.84
C LYS A 256 -12.37 -17.37 2.57
N CYS A 257 -11.05 -17.17 2.58
CA CYS A 257 -10.32 -16.58 1.44
C CYS A 257 -9.71 -17.66 0.55
N VAL A 258 -9.10 -18.68 1.15
CA VAL A 258 -8.59 -19.85 0.41
C VAL A 258 -9.75 -20.82 0.14
N GLY A 259 -10.45 -21.26 1.18
CA GLY A 259 -11.53 -22.23 1.09
C GLY A 259 -11.03 -23.68 1.01
N LEU A 260 -11.77 -24.61 1.63
CA LEU A 260 -11.41 -26.03 1.76
C LEU A 260 -11.14 -26.77 0.43
N LEU A 261 -11.68 -26.27 -0.69
CA LEU A 261 -11.62 -26.92 -2.01
C LEU A 261 -10.80 -26.15 -3.06
N ALA A 262 -10.22 -24.99 -2.71
CA ALA A 262 -9.48 -24.12 -3.64
C ALA A 262 -8.02 -23.97 -3.23
N LEU A 263 -7.32 -25.11 -3.17
CA LEU A 263 -5.90 -25.21 -2.79
C LEU A 263 -4.96 -24.38 -3.68
N TYR A 264 -5.36 -24.00 -4.89
CA TYR A 264 -4.57 -23.13 -5.76
C TYR A 264 -4.39 -21.71 -5.16
N ARG A 265 -5.30 -21.26 -4.29
CA ARG A 265 -5.20 -19.99 -3.53
C ARG A 265 -4.28 -20.08 -2.31
N LEU A 266 -3.85 -21.28 -1.94
CA LEU A 266 -2.98 -21.51 -0.79
C LEU A 266 -1.61 -20.87 -0.98
N ASN A 267 -1.11 -20.80 -2.21
CA ASN A 267 0.17 -20.16 -2.52
C ASN A 267 0.16 -18.67 -2.17
N ALA A 268 -0.91 -17.94 -2.52
CA ALA A 268 -1.12 -16.54 -2.16
C ALA A 268 -1.07 -16.31 -0.64
N PHE A 269 -1.73 -17.20 0.09
CA PHE A 269 -1.80 -17.15 1.55
C PHE A 269 -0.45 -17.42 2.21
N ILE A 270 0.30 -18.41 1.72
CA ILE A 270 1.64 -18.72 2.24
C ILE A 270 2.64 -17.65 1.87
N GLN A 271 2.57 -17.15 0.64
CA GLN A 271 3.34 -16.00 0.20
C GLN A 271 3.13 -14.86 1.20
N LEU A 272 1.88 -14.48 1.46
CA LEU A 272 1.57 -13.41 2.41
C LEU A 272 2.08 -13.67 3.84
N LEU A 273 1.98 -14.91 4.35
CA LEU A 273 2.51 -15.22 5.68
C LEU A 273 4.05 -15.16 5.73
N GLY A 274 4.73 -15.59 4.66
CA GLY A 274 6.18 -15.46 4.52
C GLY A 274 6.60 -14.00 4.49
N GLU A 275 5.88 -13.23 3.67
CA GLU A 275 5.97 -11.78 3.55
C GLU A 275 5.82 -11.07 4.92
N MET A 276 4.74 -11.34 5.68
CA MET A 276 4.54 -10.77 7.02
C MET A 276 5.63 -11.20 8.02
N ASN A 277 6.22 -12.37 7.84
CA ASN A 277 7.31 -12.87 8.67
C ASN A 277 8.63 -12.13 8.38
N ASP A 278 8.93 -11.88 7.11
CA ASP A 278 10.14 -11.20 6.66
C ASP A 278 10.20 -9.74 7.13
N ILE A 279 9.05 -9.05 7.18
CA ILE A 279 8.94 -7.68 7.72
C ILE A 279 8.75 -7.64 9.24
N GLY A 280 8.82 -8.81 9.90
CA GLY A 280 8.72 -8.94 11.34
C GLY A 280 7.36 -8.57 11.92
N MET A 281 6.26 -8.67 11.16
CA MET A 281 4.89 -8.50 11.67
C MET A 281 4.42 -9.75 12.42
N VAL A 282 4.79 -10.93 11.91
CA VAL A 282 4.51 -12.22 12.54
C VAL A 282 5.81 -13.01 12.68
N SER A 283 5.82 -13.99 13.59
CA SER A 283 6.86 -15.02 13.60
C SER A 283 6.21 -16.35 13.28
N ALA A 284 6.60 -16.95 12.17
CA ALA A 284 6.08 -18.24 11.69
C ALA A 284 7.23 -19.10 11.14
N PRO A 285 7.31 -20.40 11.48
CA PRO A 285 8.31 -21.30 10.92
C PRO A 285 7.87 -21.74 9.50
N ILE A 286 8.08 -20.86 8.52
CA ILE A 286 7.70 -21.07 7.12
C ILE A 286 8.94 -21.54 6.35
N SER A 287 8.88 -22.73 5.76
CA SER A 287 9.90 -23.23 4.82
C SER A 287 9.41 -23.02 3.40
N THR A 288 10.18 -22.31 2.58
CA THR A 288 9.88 -22.03 1.16
C THR A 288 10.12 -23.25 0.25
N THR A 289 10.69 -24.33 0.78
CA THR A 289 10.88 -25.61 0.07
C THR A 289 9.70 -26.53 0.29
N GLY A 290 8.69 -26.45 -0.58
CA GLY A 290 7.59 -27.42 -0.68
C GLY A 290 6.50 -27.22 0.37
N VAL A 291 5.34 -26.76 -0.07
CA VAL A 291 4.17 -26.55 0.78
C VAL A 291 3.53 -27.89 1.15
N ASN A 292 3.73 -28.35 2.38
CA ASN A 292 3.00 -29.50 2.92
C ASN A 292 1.74 -29.01 3.65
N ILE A 293 0.56 -29.31 3.08
CA ILE A 293 -0.76 -28.94 3.64
C ILE A 293 -0.95 -29.44 5.08
N ALA A 294 -0.37 -30.60 5.43
CA ALA A 294 -0.42 -31.13 6.80
C ALA A 294 0.39 -30.27 7.79
N ASN A 295 1.49 -29.66 7.35
CA ASN A 295 2.28 -28.74 8.17
C ASN A 295 1.53 -27.42 8.40
N ILE A 296 0.77 -26.93 7.43
CA ILE A 296 -0.09 -25.75 7.60
C ILE A 296 -1.22 -26.05 8.58
N SER A 297 -1.87 -27.21 8.46
CA SER A 297 -2.92 -27.61 9.41
C SER A 297 -2.37 -27.75 10.84
N ASN A 298 -1.15 -28.27 11.01
CA ASN A 298 -0.47 -28.33 12.31
C ASN A 298 -0.02 -26.93 12.79
N LEU A 299 0.48 -26.04 11.92
CA LEU A 299 0.77 -24.63 12.21
C LEU A 299 -0.47 -23.87 12.72
N LEU A 300 -1.63 -24.11 12.10
CA LEU A 300 -2.92 -23.52 12.45
C LEU A 300 -3.51 -24.08 13.76
N ARG A 301 -3.28 -25.38 14.04
CA ARG A 301 -3.79 -26.07 15.24
C ARG A 301 -2.93 -25.79 16.46
N ASP A 302 -1.60 -25.73 16.29
CA ASP A 302 -0.65 -25.72 17.39
C ASP A 302 -0.18 -24.29 17.78
N GLY A 303 -0.74 -23.24 17.15
CA GLY A 303 -0.58 -21.84 17.59
C GLY A 303 0.83 -21.26 17.41
N LEU A 304 1.58 -21.78 16.43
CA LEU A 304 2.99 -21.44 16.19
C LEU A 304 3.21 -20.08 15.51
N VAL A 305 2.14 -19.40 15.08
CA VAL A 305 2.24 -18.03 14.57
C VAL A 305 1.99 -17.04 15.71
N SER A 306 2.98 -16.18 15.98
CA SER A 306 2.85 -15.16 17.03
C SER A 306 2.99 -13.75 16.47
N VAL A 307 2.27 -12.79 17.07
CA VAL A 307 2.36 -11.37 16.74
C VAL A 307 3.57 -10.77 17.42
N THR A 308 4.42 -10.08 16.65
CA THR A 308 5.53 -9.32 17.23
C THR A 308 5.03 -8.00 17.83
N LYS A 309 5.89 -7.29 18.58
CA LYS A 309 5.53 -5.94 19.06
C LYS A 309 5.21 -4.97 17.91
N VAL A 310 5.85 -5.13 16.74
CA VAL A 310 5.63 -4.30 15.55
C VAL A 310 4.28 -4.63 14.91
N GLY A 311 3.95 -5.91 14.75
CA GLY A 311 2.65 -6.33 14.23
C GLY A 311 1.49 -5.87 15.11
N LYS A 312 1.65 -5.95 16.44
CA LYS A 312 0.62 -5.48 17.39
C LYS A 312 0.31 -3.99 17.20
N ALA A 313 1.34 -3.14 17.16
CA ALA A 313 1.17 -1.70 16.98
C ALA A 313 0.52 -1.34 15.64
N PHE A 314 0.82 -2.09 14.58
CA PHE A 314 0.18 -1.95 13.28
C PHE A 314 -1.33 -2.22 13.33
N PHE A 315 -1.74 -3.36 13.88
CA PHE A 315 -3.16 -3.72 13.96
C PHE A 315 -3.91 -2.77 14.89
N GLU A 316 -3.34 -2.39 16.04
CA GLU A 316 -3.96 -1.41 16.94
C GLU A 316 -4.21 -0.06 16.25
N GLY A 317 -3.29 0.39 15.38
CA GLY A 317 -3.44 1.62 14.59
C GLY A 317 -4.61 1.59 13.58
N LEU A 318 -4.96 0.41 13.04
CA LEU A 318 -6.14 0.24 12.19
C LEU A 318 -7.46 0.34 12.97
N TYR A 319 -7.45 0.01 14.27
CA TYR A 319 -8.65 -0.08 15.11
C TYR A 319 -8.93 1.12 16.02
N THR A 320 -7.95 1.99 16.27
CA THR A 320 -8.17 3.20 17.08
C THR A 320 -9.11 4.22 16.44
N GLY A 321 -9.53 4.04 15.18
CA GLY A 321 -10.59 4.81 14.52
C GLY A 321 -12.02 4.48 14.97
N ASN A 322 -12.25 3.32 15.62
CA ASN A 322 -13.60 2.84 15.98
C ASN A 322 -13.88 2.77 17.50
N LYS A 323 -12.94 3.16 18.37
CA LYS A 323 -13.08 3.02 19.84
C LYS A 323 -13.48 4.29 20.59
N TYR A 324 -14.23 5.19 19.96
CA TYR A 324 -14.97 6.24 20.68
C TYR A 324 -16.43 6.30 20.24
N GLU A 325 -17.20 5.30 20.66
CA GLU A 325 -18.57 5.54 21.12
C GLU A 325 -18.82 4.74 22.39
N ASN A 326 -19.58 5.38 23.28
CA ASN A 326 -20.04 4.95 24.60
C ASN A 326 -19.02 5.03 25.73
N LYS A 327 -18.74 6.28 26.14
CA LYS A 327 -18.97 6.66 27.53
C LYS A 327 -19.68 8.02 27.58
N ASP A 328 -20.71 8.05 28.42
CA ASP A 328 -21.70 9.12 28.63
C ASP A 328 -21.13 10.52 28.84
#